data_AF-V4S3Z4-F1
#
_entry.id   AF-V4S3Z4-F1
#
_cell.length_a   1.000
_cell.length_b   1.000
_cell.length_c   1.000
_cell.angle_alpha   90.00
_cell.angle_beta   90.00
_cell.angle_gamma   90.00
#
_symmetry.space_group_name_H-M   'P 1'
#
loop_
_entity.id
_entity.type
_entity.pdbx_description
1 polymer ?
#
loop_
_entity_poly.entity_id
_entity_poly.type
_entity_poly.pdbx_seq_one_letter_code
_entity_poly.pdbx_strand_id
1 'polypeptide(L)'
;MAQKAIKTSVFTWEGTNRQGAKLKGELSGVSPALVKAQLRKQGVNPQKVRKKSVSLFSAGKKIKPMDIALFTRQMATMMKAGVPLLQSFDIIGEGFDNPNMRKLVDDLKQEVAAGNSFATALRKKPQYFDDLYCNLVDSGEQSGSLETLLDRVATYKEKTEALKAKIKKAMNYPIAVVLVAIIVSAILLIKVVPQFQDVFANFGAELPAFTLMVIGLSEALQAWWHVVLLVMFGAAYAFKTAHGKSERFRNGFDRFLLKIPVVGDILYKSAVARFARTLATTFAAGVPLVDALDSVAGATGNVVFRNATMKVKADVSSGMQLNFSMRTTGTFPSMAIQMTAIGEESGSLDEMLAKVATFYEDEVDNMVDGLTALMEPMIMAVLGVLVGGLIIAMYLPIFQLGAVV
;
A
#
# COMPACT_ATOMS: atom_id res chain seq x y z
N MET A 1 -18.44 -5.45 -44.23
CA MET A 1 -17.29 -6.34 -43.92
C MET A 1 -16.38 -5.62 -42.95
N ALA A 2 -16.26 -6.09 -41.71
CA ALA A 2 -15.43 -5.44 -40.68
C ALA A 2 -13.94 -5.61 -41.00
N GLN A 3 -13.21 -4.51 -41.20
CA GLN A 3 -11.75 -4.55 -41.35
C GLN A 3 -11.11 -5.01 -40.04
N LYS A 4 -10.41 -6.14 -40.08
CA LYS A 4 -9.65 -6.68 -38.94
C LYS A 4 -8.58 -5.67 -38.55
N ALA A 5 -8.65 -5.13 -37.32
CA ALA A 5 -7.63 -4.25 -36.77
C ALA A 5 -6.24 -4.91 -36.87
N ILE A 6 -5.28 -4.18 -37.43
CA ILE A 6 -3.93 -4.65 -37.68
C ILE A 6 -3.22 -4.86 -36.33
N LYS A 7 -2.99 -6.11 -35.94
CA LYS A 7 -2.32 -6.45 -34.67
C LYS A 7 -0.81 -6.19 -34.77
N THR A 8 -0.34 -5.12 -34.14
CA THR A 8 1.09 -4.84 -33.94
C THR A 8 1.70 -5.85 -32.98
N SER A 9 2.89 -6.38 -33.30
CA SER A 9 3.67 -7.28 -32.43
C SER A 9 5.06 -6.69 -32.18
N VAL A 10 5.64 -6.95 -31.01
CA VAL A 10 7.02 -6.55 -30.69
C VAL A 10 8.01 -7.53 -31.31
N PHE A 11 8.99 -7.02 -32.04
CA PHE A 11 10.09 -7.79 -32.64
C PHE A 11 11.40 -7.43 -31.97
N THR A 12 12.19 -8.43 -31.60
CA THR A 12 13.58 -8.25 -31.18
C THR A 12 14.46 -8.28 -32.43
N TRP A 13 15.40 -7.34 -32.52
CA TRP A 13 16.29 -7.23 -33.66
C TRP A 13 17.74 -7.06 -33.24
N GLU A 14 18.62 -7.61 -34.08
CA GLU A 14 20.07 -7.42 -34.04
C GLU A 14 20.51 -6.95 -35.42
N GLY A 15 21.31 -5.89 -35.48
CA GLY A 15 21.79 -5.31 -36.73
C GLY A 15 23.11 -4.57 -36.54
N THR A 16 23.69 -4.12 -37.64
CA THR A 16 24.91 -3.32 -37.64
C THR A 16 24.62 -1.92 -38.17
N ASN A 17 25.17 -0.90 -37.52
CA ASN A 17 25.11 0.46 -38.05
C ASN A 17 26.14 0.64 -39.19
N ARG A 18 26.12 1.81 -39.85
CA ARG A 18 27.06 2.16 -40.93
C ARG A 18 28.55 2.11 -40.52
N GLN A 19 28.85 2.16 -39.22
CA GLN A 19 30.22 2.11 -38.67
C GLN A 19 30.62 0.68 -38.24
N GLY A 20 29.79 -0.33 -38.52
CA GLY A 20 30.06 -1.73 -38.16
C GLY A 20 29.75 -2.10 -36.70
N ALA A 21 29.25 -1.17 -35.89
CA ALA A 21 28.88 -1.44 -34.51
C ALA A 21 27.59 -2.27 -34.44
N LYS A 22 27.61 -3.35 -33.65
CA LYS A 22 26.44 -4.21 -33.41
C LYS A 22 25.46 -3.49 -32.49
N LEU A 23 24.23 -3.30 -32.98
CA LEU A 23 23.11 -2.74 -32.24
C LEU A 23 22.06 -3.82 -32.04
N LYS A 24 21.43 -3.81 -30.87
CA LYS A 24 20.32 -4.69 -30.52
C LYS A 24 19.20 -3.84 -29.91
N GLY A 25 17.96 -4.20 -30.20
CA GLY A 25 16.81 -3.44 -29.71
C GLY A 25 15.49 -4.17 -29.93
N GLU A 26 14.42 -3.51 -29.50
CA GLU A 26 13.05 -3.96 -29.73
C GLU A 26 12.35 -2.93 -30.60
N LEU A 27 11.56 -3.39 -31.57
CA LEU A 27 10.74 -2.51 -32.40
C LEU A 27 9.36 -3.14 -32.59
N SER A 28 8.32 -2.34 -32.35
CA SER A 28 6.94 -2.72 -32.62
C SER A 28 6.63 -2.58 -34.09
N GLY A 29 6.02 -3.60 -34.69
CA GLY A 29 5.63 -3.55 -36.10
C GLY A 29 4.57 -4.58 -36.46
N VAL A 30 4.06 -4.49 -37.68
CA VAL A 30 3.01 -5.38 -38.18
C VAL A 30 3.60 -6.68 -38.75
N SER A 31 4.79 -6.60 -39.35
CA SER A 31 5.50 -7.75 -39.91
C SER A 31 7.02 -7.60 -39.74
N PRO A 32 7.78 -8.72 -39.70
CA PRO A 32 9.24 -8.67 -39.71
C PRO A 32 9.81 -7.88 -40.90
N ALA A 33 9.14 -7.91 -42.05
CA ALA A 33 9.57 -7.20 -43.25
C ALA A 33 9.47 -5.67 -43.09
N LEU A 34 8.39 -5.19 -42.48
CA LEU A 34 8.20 -3.76 -42.19
C LEU A 34 9.18 -3.27 -41.12
N VAL A 35 9.43 -4.06 -40.08
CA VAL A 35 10.46 -3.76 -39.07
C VAL A 35 11.85 -3.68 -39.70
N LYS A 36 12.21 -4.62 -40.59
CA LYS A 36 13.48 -4.56 -41.34
C LYS A 36 13.59 -3.30 -42.21
N ALA A 37 12.51 -2.91 -42.88
CA ALA A 37 12.48 -1.71 -43.70
C ALA A 37 12.66 -0.44 -42.87
N GLN A 38 12.02 -0.37 -41.70
CA GLN A 38 12.15 0.74 -40.76
C GLN A 38 13.57 0.85 -40.18
N LEU A 39 14.20 -0.28 -39.82
CA LEU A 39 15.58 -0.32 -39.35
C LEU A 39 16.58 0.15 -40.43
N ARG A 40 16.36 -0.26 -41.69
CA ARG A 40 17.18 0.22 -42.82
C ARG A 40 17.05 1.71 -43.05
N LYS A 41 15.84 2.28 -42.90
CA LYS A 41 15.61 3.73 -42.95
C LYS A 41 16.36 4.48 -41.84
N GLN A 42 16.52 3.86 -40.67
CA GLN A 42 17.29 4.38 -39.54
C GLN A 42 18.81 4.14 -39.67
N GLY A 43 19.29 3.65 -40.82
CA GLY A 43 20.72 3.41 -41.05
C GLY A 43 21.28 2.16 -40.37
N VAL A 44 20.40 1.24 -39.92
CA VAL A 44 20.76 -0.04 -39.32
C VAL A 44 20.50 -1.15 -40.33
N ASN A 45 21.50 -2.00 -40.60
CA ASN A 45 21.33 -3.19 -41.42
C ASN A 45 20.89 -4.38 -40.54
N PRO A 46 19.62 -4.83 -40.61
CA PRO A 46 19.10 -5.85 -39.70
C PRO A 46 19.59 -7.26 -40.10
N GLN A 47 20.35 -7.91 -39.22
CA GLN A 47 20.84 -9.29 -39.40
C GLN A 47 19.83 -10.33 -38.91
N LYS A 48 19.25 -10.10 -37.73
CA LYS A 48 18.19 -10.95 -37.17
C LYS A 48 17.02 -10.08 -36.76
N VAL A 49 15.82 -10.49 -37.16
CA VAL A 49 14.55 -9.92 -36.67
C VAL A 49 13.67 -11.09 -36.34
N ARG A 50 13.36 -11.29 -35.06
CA ARG A 50 12.50 -12.37 -34.58
C ARG A 50 11.30 -11.76 -33.86
N LYS A 51 10.13 -12.37 -34.06
CA LYS A 51 8.96 -12.03 -33.24
C LYS A 51 9.32 -12.40 -31.80
N LYS A 52 9.22 -11.47 -30.86
CA LYS A 52 9.46 -11.76 -29.46
C LYS A 52 8.41 -12.80 -29.05
N SER A 53 8.85 -14.01 -28.70
CA SER A 53 7.93 -15.00 -28.15
C SER A 53 7.35 -14.40 -26.88
N VAL A 54 6.03 -14.25 -26.83
CA VAL A 54 5.35 -13.83 -25.61
C VAL A 54 5.59 -14.96 -24.61
N SER A 55 6.56 -14.78 -23.71
CA SER A 55 6.75 -15.72 -22.63
C SER A 55 5.44 -15.73 -21.84
N LEU A 56 4.84 -16.90 -21.65
CA LEU A 56 3.65 -17.05 -20.79
C LEU A 56 3.92 -16.54 -19.35
N PHE A 57 5.20 -16.38 -18.98
CA PHE A 57 5.66 -15.78 -17.72
C PHE A 57 5.86 -14.25 -17.77
N SER A 58 5.62 -13.57 -18.90
CA SER A 58 5.66 -12.11 -18.99
C SER A 58 4.28 -11.45 -18.82
N ALA A 59 3.40 -12.06 -18.01
CA ALA A 59 2.30 -11.29 -17.44
C ALA A 59 2.95 -10.09 -16.72
N GLY A 60 2.72 -8.88 -17.22
CA GLY A 60 3.33 -7.67 -16.66
C GLY A 60 3.12 -7.63 -15.15
N LYS A 61 4.03 -6.97 -14.42
CA LYS A 61 3.87 -6.83 -12.97
C LYS A 61 2.53 -6.15 -12.68
N LYS A 62 1.87 -6.51 -11.59
CA LYS A 62 0.65 -5.82 -11.15
C LYS A 62 0.97 -4.33 -10.97
N ILE A 63 0.11 -3.46 -11.49
CA ILE A 63 0.24 -2.01 -11.32
C ILE A 63 0.15 -1.69 -9.82
N LYS A 64 1.15 -0.99 -9.31
CA LYS A 64 1.23 -0.58 -7.91
C LYS A 64 0.60 0.80 -7.74
N PRO A 65 0.05 1.14 -6.56
CA PRO A 65 -0.44 2.50 -6.28
C PRO A 65 0.60 3.59 -6.51
N MET A 66 1.89 3.32 -6.24
CA MET A 66 2.99 4.25 -6.51
C MET A 66 3.19 4.51 -8.02
N ASP A 67 2.91 3.52 -8.88
CA ASP A 67 2.98 3.72 -10.34
C ASP A 67 1.91 4.73 -10.79
N ILE A 68 0.73 4.70 -10.17
CA ILE A 68 -0.36 5.66 -10.40
C ILE A 68 0.02 7.04 -9.87
N ALA A 69 0.62 7.13 -8.67
CA ALA A 69 1.11 8.39 -8.12
C ALA A 69 2.15 9.06 -9.06
N LEU A 70 3.12 8.28 -9.55
CA LEU A 70 4.13 8.75 -10.50
C LEU A 70 3.50 9.20 -11.82
N PHE A 71 2.57 8.42 -12.38
CA PHE A 71 1.83 8.81 -13.57
C PHE A 71 1.11 10.14 -13.39
N THR A 72 0.43 10.32 -12.25
CA THR A 72 -0.30 11.55 -11.93
C THR A 72 0.65 12.74 -11.85
N ARG A 73 1.78 12.58 -11.16
CA ARG A 73 2.82 13.62 -11.05
C ARG A 73 3.40 13.98 -12.40
N GLN A 74 3.70 13.00 -13.25
CA GLN A 74 4.21 13.25 -14.59
C GLN A 74 3.17 13.97 -15.45
N MET A 75 1.90 13.56 -15.41
CA MET A 75 0.82 14.26 -16.11
C MET A 75 0.70 15.72 -15.63
N ALA A 76 0.72 15.96 -14.32
CA ALA A 76 0.68 17.32 -13.77
C ALA A 76 1.84 18.18 -14.28
N THR A 77 3.07 17.66 -14.27
CA THR A 77 4.25 18.35 -14.78
C THR A 77 4.15 18.66 -16.27
N MET A 78 3.67 17.71 -17.07
CA MET A 78 3.52 17.89 -18.52
C MET A 78 2.43 18.92 -18.85
N MET A 79 1.29 18.88 -18.15
CA MET A 79 0.21 19.86 -18.32
C MET A 79 0.68 21.25 -17.90
N LYS A 80 1.40 21.37 -16.79
CA LYS A 80 1.99 22.63 -16.32
C LYS A 80 3.02 23.20 -17.30
N ALA A 81 3.72 22.35 -18.04
CA ALA A 81 4.64 22.73 -19.10
C ALA A 81 3.93 23.09 -20.43
N GLY A 82 2.60 23.01 -20.48
CA GLY A 82 1.80 23.31 -21.67
C GLY A 82 1.86 22.23 -22.74
N VAL A 83 2.34 21.02 -22.42
CA VAL A 83 2.36 19.92 -23.38
C VAL A 83 0.94 19.41 -23.61
N PRO A 84 0.48 19.21 -24.86
CA PRO A 84 -0.84 18.66 -25.14
C PRO A 84 -1.09 17.31 -24.44
N LEU A 85 -2.33 17.08 -24.00
CA LEU A 85 -2.72 15.89 -23.23
C LEU A 85 -2.38 14.57 -23.92
N LEU A 86 -2.69 14.45 -25.22
CA LEU A 86 -2.40 13.25 -26.01
C LEU A 86 -0.89 12.98 -26.15
N GLN A 87 -0.09 14.04 -26.33
CA GLN A 87 1.36 13.93 -26.41
C GLN A 87 1.98 13.55 -25.06
N SER A 88 1.39 14.04 -23.96
CA SER A 88 1.82 13.68 -22.62
C SER A 88 1.64 12.18 -22.34
N PHE A 89 0.53 11.58 -22.79
CA PHE A 89 0.33 10.14 -22.69
C PHE A 89 1.40 9.34 -23.45
N ASP A 90 1.82 9.80 -24.64
CA ASP A 90 2.87 9.13 -25.41
C ASP A 90 4.21 9.13 -24.67
N ILE A 91 4.65 10.30 -24.20
CA ILE A 91 5.92 10.46 -23.49
C ILE A 91 5.93 9.65 -22.19
N ILE A 92 4.83 9.69 -21.43
CA ILE A 92 4.71 9.00 -20.15
C ILE A 92 4.59 7.48 -20.37
N GLY A 93 3.84 7.05 -21.37
CA GLY A 93 3.69 5.64 -21.74
C GLY A 93 5.01 4.98 -22.08
N GLU A 94 5.89 5.67 -22.80
CA GLU A 94 7.25 5.18 -23.12
C GLU A 94 8.13 5.06 -21.87
N GLY A 95 7.96 5.95 -20.89
CA GLY A 95 8.78 6.02 -19.67
C GLY A 95 8.53 4.93 -18.62
N PHE A 96 7.38 4.24 -18.65
CA PHE A 96 7.09 3.20 -17.65
C PHE A 96 7.73 1.85 -17.99
N ASP A 97 8.49 1.22 -17.10
CA ASP A 97 9.02 -0.13 -17.34
C ASP A 97 7.95 -1.23 -17.38
N ASN A 98 6.86 -1.04 -16.64
CA ASN A 98 5.82 -2.05 -16.47
C ASN A 98 4.89 -2.09 -17.70
N PRO A 99 4.85 -3.20 -18.48
CA PRO A 99 4.00 -3.29 -19.67
C PRO A 99 2.51 -3.10 -19.40
N ASN A 100 2.03 -3.49 -18.21
CA ASN A 100 0.63 -3.28 -17.83
C ASN A 100 0.31 -1.80 -17.60
N MET A 101 1.28 -1.03 -17.09
CA MET A 101 1.13 0.41 -16.91
C MET A 101 1.14 1.12 -18.26
N ARG A 102 2.05 0.74 -19.18
CA ARG A 102 2.03 1.25 -20.56
C ARG A 102 0.68 1.02 -21.22
N LYS A 103 0.16 -0.21 -21.12
CA LYS A 103 -1.16 -0.56 -21.65
C LYS A 103 -2.28 0.27 -21.01
N LEU A 104 -2.22 0.54 -19.70
CA LEU A 104 -3.20 1.40 -19.05
C LEU A 104 -3.16 2.83 -19.62
N VAL A 105 -1.96 3.38 -19.81
CA VAL A 105 -1.77 4.72 -20.40
C VAL A 105 -2.24 4.75 -21.85
N ASP A 106 -1.93 3.72 -22.64
CA ASP A 106 -2.41 3.58 -24.03
C ASP A 106 -3.94 3.49 -24.10
N ASP A 107 -4.57 2.72 -23.21
CA ASP A 107 -6.04 2.62 -23.11
C ASP A 107 -6.64 4.00 -22.80
N LEU A 108 -6.07 4.75 -21.85
CA LEU A 108 -6.52 6.11 -21.51
C LEU A 108 -6.34 7.07 -22.69
N LYS A 109 -5.19 7.01 -23.37
CA LYS A 109 -4.91 7.80 -24.57
C LYS A 109 -5.95 7.55 -25.66
N GLN A 110 -6.28 6.28 -25.92
CA GLN A 110 -7.26 5.92 -26.95
C GLN A 110 -8.65 6.47 -26.64
N GLU A 111 -9.06 6.42 -25.37
CA GLU A 111 -10.34 6.98 -24.92
C GLU A 111 -10.41 8.50 -25.12
N VAL A 112 -9.36 9.21 -24.75
CA VAL A 112 -9.28 10.67 -24.95
C VAL A 112 -9.17 11.03 -26.43
N ALA A 113 -8.40 10.27 -27.21
CA ALA A 113 -8.28 10.46 -28.66
C ALA A 113 -9.59 10.18 -29.41
N ALA A 114 -10.46 9.34 -28.83
CA ALA A 114 -11.82 9.10 -29.33
C ALA A 114 -12.82 10.23 -28.98
N GLY A 115 -12.37 11.26 -28.25
CA GLY A 115 -13.18 12.44 -27.90
C GLY A 115 -13.84 12.38 -26.51
N ASN A 116 -13.56 11.36 -25.69
CA ASN A 116 -14.02 11.34 -24.31
C ASN A 116 -13.16 12.26 -23.44
N SER A 117 -13.74 12.83 -22.38
CA SER A 117 -12.96 13.58 -21.39
C SER A 117 -11.97 12.67 -20.66
N PHE A 118 -10.87 13.23 -20.16
CA PHE A 118 -9.89 12.50 -19.37
C PHE A 118 -10.54 11.90 -18.12
N ALA A 119 -11.40 12.65 -17.43
CA ALA A 119 -12.15 12.13 -16.28
C ALA A 119 -12.99 10.90 -16.64
N THR A 120 -13.67 10.91 -17.79
CA THR A 120 -14.48 9.78 -18.25
C THR A 120 -13.61 8.57 -18.57
N ALA A 121 -12.44 8.78 -19.18
CA ALA A 121 -11.48 7.70 -19.45
C ALA A 121 -10.98 7.06 -18.14
N LEU A 122 -10.70 7.87 -17.11
CA LEU A 122 -10.27 7.40 -15.79
C LEU A 122 -11.36 6.59 -15.08
N ARG A 123 -12.62 7.03 -15.14
CA ARG A 123 -13.78 6.34 -14.52
C ARG A 123 -14.01 4.93 -15.08
N LYS A 124 -13.57 4.64 -16.31
CA LYS A 124 -13.60 3.28 -16.88
C LYS A 124 -12.62 2.32 -16.19
N LYS A 125 -11.72 2.82 -15.34
CA LYS A 125 -10.68 2.04 -14.63
C LYS A 125 -10.75 2.29 -13.11
N PRO A 126 -11.88 2.00 -12.44
CA PRO A 126 -12.12 2.33 -11.02
C PRO A 126 -11.19 1.57 -10.06
N GLN A 127 -10.55 0.51 -10.53
CA GLN A 127 -9.55 -0.24 -9.78
C GLN A 127 -8.23 0.51 -9.56
N TYR A 128 -7.98 1.59 -10.32
CA TYR A 128 -6.75 2.40 -10.24
C TYR A 128 -7.02 3.86 -9.86
N PHE A 129 -8.16 4.40 -10.31
CA PHE A 129 -8.56 5.78 -10.08
C PHE A 129 -9.83 5.78 -9.22
N ASP A 130 -9.74 6.38 -8.03
CA ASP A 130 -10.86 6.56 -7.12
C ASP A 130 -11.74 7.74 -7.58
N ASP A 131 -12.97 7.82 -7.04
CA ASP A 131 -13.95 8.85 -7.39
C ASP A 131 -13.40 10.26 -7.16
N LEU A 132 -12.64 10.44 -6.07
CA LEU A 132 -11.93 11.68 -5.76
C LEU A 132 -11.01 12.12 -6.91
N TYR A 133 -10.17 11.22 -7.42
CA TYR A 133 -9.28 11.53 -8.54
C TYR A 133 -10.11 11.93 -9.75
N CYS A 134 -11.10 11.12 -10.10
CA CYS A 134 -11.92 11.35 -11.28
C CYS A 134 -12.65 12.69 -11.22
N ASN A 135 -13.23 13.04 -10.07
CA ASN A 135 -13.97 14.28 -9.86
C ASN A 135 -13.07 15.51 -9.90
N LEU A 136 -11.85 15.42 -9.35
CA LEU A 136 -10.87 16.51 -9.42
C LEU A 136 -10.38 16.73 -10.85
N VAL A 137 -10.14 15.67 -11.61
CA VAL A 137 -9.79 15.82 -13.04
C VAL A 137 -10.95 16.41 -13.82
N ASP A 138 -12.19 15.96 -13.58
CA ASP A 138 -13.38 16.46 -14.26
C ASP A 138 -13.58 17.96 -14.02
N SER A 139 -13.48 18.39 -12.76
CA SER A 139 -13.51 19.81 -12.39
C SER A 139 -12.39 20.60 -13.05
N GLY A 140 -11.21 20.00 -13.20
CA GLY A 140 -10.04 20.63 -13.80
C GLY A 140 -10.20 20.80 -15.32
N GLU A 141 -10.75 19.80 -15.99
CA GLU A 141 -11.07 19.86 -17.41
C GLU A 141 -12.17 20.90 -17.69
N GLN A 142 -13.22 20.93 -16.88
CA GLN A 142 -14.35 21.87 -17.07
C GLN A 142 -13.96 23.32 -16.78
N SER A 143 -13.11 23.56 -15.78
CA SER A 143 -12.65 24.89 -15.40
C SER A 143 -11.40 25.36 -16.16
N GLY A 144 -10.80 24.51 -16.99
CA GLY A 144 -9.55 24.80 -17.69
C GLY A 144 -8.34 24.94 -16.75
N SER A 145 -8.40 24.36 -15.54
CA SER A 145 -7.35 24.40 -14.52
C SER A 145 -6.73 23.02 -14.25
N LEU A 146 -6.75 22.15 -15.26
CA LEU A 146 -6.36 20.74 -15.18
C LEU A 146 -4.95 20.55 -14.59
N GLU A 147 -4.00 21.41 -14.94
CA GLU A 147 -2.64 21.39 -14.42
C GLU A 147 -2.56 21.58 -12.91
N THR A 148 -3.40 22.47 -12.36
CA THR A 148 -3.42 22.79 -10.93
C THR A 148 -4.11 21.68 -10.14
N LEU A 149 -5.20 21.12 -10.69
CA LEU A 149 -5.91 20.03 -10.03
C LEU A 149 -5.14 18.71 -10.12
N LEU A 150 -4.48 18.43 -11.24
CA LEU A 150 -3.57 17.27 -11.34
C LEU A 150 -2.39 17.38 -10.36
N ASP A 151 -1.83 18.57 -10.17
CA ASP A 151 -0.74 18.79 -9.19
C ASP A 151 -1.20 18.48 -7.75
N ARG A 152 -2.42 18.88 -7.40
CA ARG A 152 -3.06 18.56 -6.12
C ARG A 152 -3.31 17.07 -5.96
N VAL A 153 -3.88 16.40 -6.97
CA VAL A 153 -4.10 14.95 -6.96
C VAL A 153 -2.76 14.20 -6.84
N ALA A 154 -1.73 14.64 -7.57
CA ALA A 154 -0.40 14.06 -7.52
C ALA A 154 0.18 14.15 -6.11
N THR A 155 0.15 15.35 -5.51
CA THR A 155 0.64 15.58 -4.15
C THR A 155 -0.11 14.72 -3.14
N TYR A 156 -1.43 14.62 -3.25
CA TYR A 156 -2.25 13.76 -2.40
C TYR A 156 -1.86 12.27 -2.52
N LYS A 157 -1.72 11.75 -3.74
CA LYS A 157 -1.34 10.35 -3.96
C LYS A 157 0.08 10.06 -3.48
N GLU A 158 1.03 10.95 -3.72
CA GLU A 158 2.42 10.82 -3.24
C GLU A 158 2.49 10.78 -1.72
N LYS A 159 1.86 11.73 -1.03
CA LYS A 159 1.84 11.78 0.44
C LYS A 159 1.16 10.54 1.03
N THR A 160 0.02 10.13 0.46
CA THR A 160 -0.71 8.93 0.90
C THR A 160 0.12 7.65 0.74
N GLU A 161 0.77 7.47 -0.40
CA GLU A 161 1.59 6.28 -0.65
C GLU A 161 2.91 6.32 0.11
N ALA A 162 3.51 7.50 0.33
CA ALA A 162 4.67 7.67 1.21
C ALA A 162 4.35 7.28 2.65
N LEU A 163 3.21 7.73 3.19
CA LEU A 163 2.76 7.37 4.53
C LEU A 163 2.53 5.85 4.65
N LYS A 164 1.81 5.24 3.69
CA LYS A 164 1.61 3.78 3.66
C LYS A 164 2.93 3.02 3.56
N ALA A 165 3.86 3.49 2.74
CA ALA A 165 5.18 2.89 2.60
C ALA A 165 5.98 2.98 3.90
N LYS A 166 5.93 4.12 4.60
CA LYS A 166 6.59 4.31 5.91
C LYS A 166 6.02 3.35 6.96
N ILE A 167 4.69 3.29 7.10
CA ILE A 167 4.02 2.34 8.00
C ILE A 167 4.41 0.91 7.68
N LYS A 168 4.36 0.51 6.40
CA LYS A 168 4.72 -0.84 5.97
C LYS A 168 6.19 -1.15 6.25
N LYS A 169 7.09 -0.19 6.04
CA LYS A 169 8.53 -0.34 6.31
C LYS A 169 8.78 -0.51 7.81
N ALA A 170 8.13 0.31 8.64
CA ALA A 170 8.19 0.21 10.09
C ALA A 170 7.65 -1.14 10.61
N MET A 171 6.63 -1.71 9.95
CA MET A 171 6.07 -3.03 10.31
C MET A 171 6.88 -4.24 9.82
N ASN A 172 7.70 -4.10 8.78
CA ASN A 172 8.43 -5.25 8.22
C ASN A 172 9.50 -5.78 9.18
N TYR A 173 10.21 -4.90 9.87
CA TYR A 173 11.24 -5.27 10.85
C TYR A 173 10.68 -6.10 12.02
N PRO A 174 9.60 -5.71 12.73
CA PRO A 174 8.93 -6.55 13.74
C PRO A 174 8.61 -7.93 13.25
N ILE A 175 7.97 -8.00 12.07
CA ILE A 175 7.47 -9.25 11.54
C ILE A 175 8.65 -10.17 11.25
N ALA A 176 9.72 -9.65 10.63
CA ALA A 176 10.91 -10.43 10.34
C ALA A 176 11.54 -10.99 11.63
N VAL A 177 11.71 -10.16 12.66
CA VAL A 177 12.39 -10.58 13.89
C VAL A 177 11.55 -11.56 14.70
N VAL A 178 10.24 -11.32 14.85
CA VAL A 178 9.32 -12.25 15.52
C VAL A 178 9.29 -13.59 14.79
N LEU A 179 9.29 -13.57 13.45
CA LEU A 179 9.30 -14.79 12.64
C LEU A 179 10.61 -15.57 12.83
N VAL A 180 11.76 -14.88 12.84
CA VAL A 180 13.06 -15.49 13.17
C VAL A 180 13.07 -16.05 14.59
N ALA A 181 12.55 -15.31 15.58
CA ALA A 181 12.46 -15.75 16.96
C ALA A 181 11.62 -17.04 17.08
N ILE A 182 10.45 -17.08 16.45
CA ILE A 182 9.58 -18.27 16.41
C ILE A 182 10.29 -19.44 15.76
N ILE A 183 10.98 -19.24 14.63
CA ILE A 183 11.74 -20.30 13.95
C ILE A 183 12.84 -20.85 14.87
N VAL A 184 13.65 -19.97 15.49
CA VAL A 184 14.73 -20.38 16.38
C VAL A 184 14.17 -21.12 17.59
N SER A 185 13.13 -20.60 18.24
CA SER A 185 12.47 -21.28 19.36
C SER A 185 11.89 -22.63 18.96
N ALA A 186 11.27 -22.75 17.78
CA ALA A 186 10.75 -24.01 17.27
C ALA A 186 11.87 -25.03 17.03
N ILE A 187 13.01 -24.61 16.46
CA ILE A 187 14.18 -25.50 16.26
C ILE A 187 14.71 -25.97 17.61
N LEU A 188 14.88 -25.08 18.58
CA LEU A 188 15.37 -25.43 19.92
C LEU A 188 14.43 -26.43 20.60
N LEU A 189 13.12 -26.18 20.57
CA LEU A 189 12.14 -27.10 21.14
C LEU A 189 12.10 -28.44 20.40
N ILE A 190 12.07 -28.46 19.06
CA ILE A 190 11.90 -29.71 18.30
C ILE A 190 13.17 -30.57 18.25
N LYS A 191 14.36 -29.96 18.29
CA LYS A 191 15.63 -30.67 18.08
C LYS A 191 16.53 -30.71 19.30
N VAL A 192 16.63 -29.62 20.06
CA VAL A 192 17.62 -29.52 21.13
C VAL A 192 17.07 -30.07 22.44
N VAL A 193 15.87 -29.68 22.84
CA VAL A 193 15.26 -30.15 24.10
C VAL A 193 15.16 -31.69 24.19
N PRO A 194 14.79 -32.45 23.12
CA PRO A 194 14.70 -33.91 23.19
C PRO A 194 16.06 -34.57 23.39
N GLN A 195 17.11 -34.04 22.76
CA GLN A 195 18.47 -34.54 22.96
C GLN A 195 18.91 -34.39 24.41
N PHE A 196 18.53 -33.29 25.07
CA PHE A 196 18.78 -33.11 26.50
C PHE A 196 17.92 -34.03 27.37
N GLN A 197 16.65 -34.24 27.02
CA GLN A 197 15.77 -35.19 27.72
C GLN A 197 16.36 -36.61 27.71
N ASP A 198 16.85 -37.09 26.56
CA ASP A 198 17.49 -38.41 26.44
C ASP A 198 18.72 -38.51 27.34
N VAL A 199 19.53 -37.44 27.42
CA VAL A 199 20.69 -37.39 28.32
C VAL A 199 20.24 -37.51 29.78
N PHE A 200 19.25 -36.72 30.23
CA PHE A 200 18.79 -36.71 31.61
C PHE A 200 18.02 -37.95 32.04
N ALA A 201 17.30 -38.61 31.11
CA ALA A 201 16.61 -39.87 31.39
C ALA A 201 17.56 -40.96 31.90
N ASN A 202 18.83 -40.91 31.51
CA ASN A 202 19.86 -41.86 31.96
C ASN A 202 20.41 -41.57 33.36
N PHE A 203 20.14 -40.41 33.96
CA PHE A 203 20.65 -40.02 35.28
C PHE A 203 19.72 -40.39 36.45
N GLY A 204 18.50 -40.87 36.18
CA GLY A 204 17.60 -41.39 37.21
C GLY A 204 17.08 -40.39 38.24
N ALA A 205 17.28 -39.08 38.02
CA ALA A 205 16.79 -38.02 38.90
C ALA A 205 15.48 -37.40 38.39
N GLU A 206 14.63 -36.95 39.32
CA GLU A 206 13.42 -36.22 38.98
C GLU A 206 13.76 -34.85 38.39
N LEU A 207 13.21 -34.57 37.21
CA LEU A 207 13.41 -33.30 36.53
C LEU A 207 12.62 -32.18 37.22
N PRO A 208 13.16 -30.95 37.32
CA PRO A 208 12.43 -29.79 37.83
C PRO A 208 11.13 -29.55 37.04
N ALA A 209 10.09 -29.05 37.72
CA ALA A 209 8.79 -28.75 37.11
C ALA A 209 8.88 -27.81 35.89
N PHE A 210 9.79 -26.83 35.92
CA PHE A 210 10.01 -25.92 34.80
C PHE A 210 10.60 -26.62 33.57
N THR A 211 11.55 -27.54 33.77
CA THR A 211 12.13 -28.37 32.71
C THR A 211 11.09 -29.32 32.11
N LEU A 212 10.26 -29.95 32.96
CA LEU A 212 9.15 -30.80 32.53
C LEU A 212 8.11 -30.04 31.69
N MET A 213 7.79 -28.80 32.05
CA MET A 213 6.89 -27.95 31.25
C MET A 213 7.45 -27.68 29.85
N VAL A 214 8.75 -27.38 29.74
CA VAL A 214 9.42 -27.12 28.45
C VAL A 214 9.51 -28.40 27.60
N ILE A 215 9.79 -29.54 28.22
CA ILE A 215 9.74 -30.86 27.56
C ILE A 215 8.33 -31.16 27.05
N GLY A 216 7.30 -30.97 27.87
CA GLY A 216 5.90 -31.19 27.45
C GLY A 216 5.47 -30.28 26.30
N LEU A 217 5.90 -29.02 26.29
CA LEU A 217 5.71 -28.11 25.16
C LEU A 217 6.45 -28.59 23.90
N SER A 218 7.67 -29.10 24.06
CA SER A 218 8.45 -29.67 22.97
C SER A 218 7.77 -30.91 22.37
N GLU A 219 7.33 -31.87 23.20
CA GLU A 219 6.65 -33.08 22.77
C GLU A 219 5.33 -32.76 22.05
N ALA A 220 4.53 -31.83 22.59
CA ALA A 220 3.30 -31.36 21.96
C ALA A 220 3.60 -30.72 20.59
N LEU A 221 4.62 -29.86 20.51
CA LEU A 221 5.01 -29.22 19.27
C LEU A 221 5.52 -30.24 18.24
N GLN A 222 6.35 -31.21 18.64
CA GLN A 222 6.86 -32.27 17.77
C GLN A 222 5.75 -33.17 17.21
N ALA A 223 4.76 -33.52 18.02
CA ALA A 223 3.65 -34.36 17.58
C ALA A 223 2.64 -33.58 16.69
N TRP A 224 2.41 -32.29 16.98
CA TRP A 224 1.33 -31.51 16.36
C TRP A 224 1.80 -30.39 15.43
N TRP A 225 3.09 -30.26 15.10
CA TRP A 225 3.59 -29.13 14.29
C TRP A 225 2.88 -28.98 12.93
N HIS A 226 2.54 -30.10 12.28
CA HIS A 226 1.76 -30.09 11.03
C HIS A 226 0.35 -29.53 11.23
N VAL A 227 -0.30 -29.88 12.35
CA VAL A 227 -1.63 -29.39 12.71
C VAL A 227 -1.56 -27.90 13.06
N VAL A 228 -0.55 -27.46 13.80
CA VAL A 228 -0.32 -26.04 14.12
C VAL A 228 -0.13 -25.21 12.84
N LEU A 229 0.67 -25.71 11.88
CA LEU A 229 0.82 -25.06 10.57
C LEU A 229 -0.50 -25.02 9.79
N LEU A 230 -1.24 -26.12 9.75
CA LEU A 230 -2.53 -26.19 9.06
C LEU A 230 -3.55 -25.23 9.68
N VAL A 231 -3.62 -25.14 11.01
CA VAL A 231 -4.48 -24.20 11.73
C VAL A 231 -4.05 -22.76 11.46
N MET A 232 -2.75 -22.45 11.46
CA MET A 232 -2.24 -21.12 11.10
C MET A 232 -2.64 -20.71 9.68
N PHE A 233 -2.44 -21.59 8.69
CA PHE A 233 -2.85 -21.33 7.30
C PHE A 233 -4.37 -21.23 7.16
N GLY A 234 -5.12 -22.10 7.83
CA GLY A 234 -6.58 -22.10 7.85
C GLY A 234 -7.14 -20.82 8.46
N ALA A 235 -6.59 -20.37 9.59
CA ALA A 235 -6.95 -19.12 10.25
C ALA A 235 -6.61 -17.91 9.36
N ALA A 236 -5.43 -17.89 8.74
CA ALA A 236 -5.05 -16.81 7.82
C ALA A 236 -5.98 -16.74 6.59
N TYR A 237 -6.36 -17.89 6.03
CA TYR A 237 -7.29 -17.97 4.89
C TYR A 237 -8.71 -17.57 5.29
N ALA A 238 -9.20 -18.06 6.44
CA ALA A 238 -10.51 -17.72 7.00
C ALA A 238 -10.59 -16.22 7.30
N PHE A 239 -9.57 -15.65 7.94
CA PHE A 239 -9.47 -14.22 8.21
C PHE A 239 -9.49 -13.39 6.91
N LYS A 240 -8.66 -13.74 5.93
CA LYS A 240 -8.62 -13.06 4.63
C LYS A 240 -9.97 -13.11 3.91
N THR A 241 -10.65 -14.26 3.96
CA THR A 241 -11.94 -14.47 3.31
C THR A 241 -13.05 -13.73 4.04
N ALA A 242 -13.09 -13.79 5.37
CA ALA A 242 -14.06 -13.08 6.19
C ALA A 242 -13.92 -11.56 6.05
N HIS A 243 -12.69 -11.05 6.08
CA HIS A 243 -12.41 -9.63 5.88
C HIS A 243 -12.75 -9.13 4.47
N GLY A 244 -12.60 -9.98 3.45
CA GLY A 244 -12.94 -9.65 2.06
C GLY A 244 -14.44 -9.72 1.75
N LYS A 245 -15.17 -10.67 2.34
CA LYS A 245 -16.57 -10.96 1.99
C LYS A 245 -17.61 -10.39 2.96
N SER A 246 -17.26 -10.22 4.24
CA SER A 246 -18.21 -9.79 5.26
C SER A 246 -17.96 -8.34 5.67
N GLU A 247 -18.88 -7.46 5.28
CA GLU A 247 -18.85 -6.06 5.70
C GLU A 247 -18.98 -5.91 7.22
N ARG A 248 -19.83 -6.72 7.87
CA ARG A 248 -19.97 -6.72 9.33
C ARG A 248 -18.67 -7.07 10.05
N PHE A 249 -17.95 -8.08 9.56
CA PHE A 249 -16.67 -8.48 10.14
C PHE A 249 -15.61 -7.41 9.95
N ARG A 250 -15.49 -6.85 8.74
CA ARG A 250 -14.58 -5.74 8.44
C ARG A 250 -14.85 -4.52 9.32
N ASN A 251 -16.11 -4.10 9.43
CA ASN A 251 -16.50 -2.94 10.24
C ASN A 251 -16.28 -3.19 11.74
N GLY A 252 -16.50 -4.42 12.23
CA GLY A 252 -16.19 -4.81 13.61
C GLY A 252 -14.69 -4.78 13.89
N PHE A 253 -13.89 -5.30 12.96
CA PHE A 253 -12.43 -5.29 13.05
C PHE A 253 -11.85 -3.87 13.03
N ASP A 254 -12.34 -2.99 12.15
CA ASP A 254 -11.94 -1.58 12.08
C ASP A 254 -12.20 -0.84 13.41
N ARG A 255 -13.31 -1.14 14.09
CA ARG A 255 -13.64 -0.58 15.41
C ARG A 255 -12.75 -1.15 16.51
N PHE A 256 -12.40 -2.44 16.41
CA PHE A 256 -11.51 -3.09 17.37
C PHE A 256 -10.09 -2.53 17.27
N LEU A 257 -9.57 -2.34 16.04
CA LEU A 257 -8.24 -1.79 15.80
C LEU A 257 -8.04 -0.41 16.45
N LEU A 258 -9.07 0.44 16.46
CA LEU A 258 -9.02 1.75 17.12
C LEU A 258 -8.90 1.67 18.66
N LYS A 259 -9.23 0.52 19.27
CA LYS A 259 -9.13 0.32 20.72
C LYS A 259 -7.79 -0.29 21.16
N ILE A 260 -6.97 -0.75 20.22
CA ILE A 260 -5.68 -1.35 20.54
C ILE A 260 -4.74 -0.24 21.05
N PRO A 261 -4.09 -0.38 22.21
CA PRO A 261 -3.10 0.59 22.67
C PRO A 261 -2.00 0.79 21.64
N VAL A 262 -1.51 2.03 21.50
CA VAL A 262 -0.50 2.46 20.52
C VAL A 262 -0.99 2.42 19.06
N VAL A 263 -1.46 1.28 18.55
CA VAL A 263 -1.94 1.15 17.15
C VAL A 263 -3.22 1.96 16.92
N GLY A 264 -4.15 1.94 17.87
CA GLY A 264 -5.42 2.63 17.76
C GLY A 264 -5.27 4.15 17.68
N ASP A 265 -4.34 4.72 18.44
CA ASP A 265 -4.04 6.16 18.39
C ASP A 265 -3.39 6.56 17.07
N ILE A 266 -2.47 5.74 16.53
CA ILE A 266 -1.90 5.95 15.18
C ILE A 266 -2.99 5.91 14.11
N LEU A 267 -3.90 4.93 14.17
CA LEU A 267 -4.99 4.80 13.21
C LEU A 267 -5.98 5.96 13.33
N TYR A 268 -6.29 6.39 14.54
CA TYR A 268 -7.13 7.54 14.81
C TYR A 268 -6.54 8.82 14.22
N LYS A 269 -5.29 9.17 14.57
CA LYS A 269 -4.59 10.36 14.05
C LYS A 269 -4.40 10.29 12.53
N SER A 270 -4.10 9.11 11.98
CA SER A 270 -4.02 8.91 10.53
C SER A 270 -5.36 9.13 9.83
N ALA A 271 -6.47 8.72 10.43
CA ALA A 271 -7.80 8.97 9.87
C ALA A 271 -8.16 10.46 9.90
N VAL A 272 -7.83 11.18 10.98
CA VAL A 272 -8.00 12.64 11.08
C VAL A 272 -7.13 13.36 10.04
N ALA A 273 -5.86 12.98 9.91
CA ALA A 273 -4.95 13.52 8.90
C ALA A 273 -5.50 13.35 7.48
N ARG A 274 -5.96 12.14 7.11
CA ARG A 274 -6.56 11.88 5.80
C ARG A 274 -7.86 12.64 5.59
N PHE A 275 -8.71 12.75 6.62
CA PHE A 275 -9.92 13.56 6.56
C PHE A 275 -9.58 15.01 6.20
N ALA A 276 -8.69 15.64 6.98
CA ALA A 276 -8.32 17.03 6.82
C ALA A 276 -7.58 17.27 5.50
N ARG A 277 -6.61 16.41 5.13
CA ARG A 277 -5.84 16.52 3.89
C ARG A 277 -6.76 16.41 2.68
N THR A 278 -7.65 15.43 2.68
CA THR A 278 -8.56 15.18 1.56
C THR A 278 -9.51 16.35 1.41
N LEU A 279 -10.15 16.77 2.50
CA LEU A 279 -11.13 17.86 2.48
C LEU A 279 -10.49 19.19 2.05
N ALA A 280 -9.30 19.51 2.59
CA ALA A 280 -8.53 20.69 2.18
C ALA A 280 -8.23 20.67 0.68
N THR A 281 -7.74 19.54 0.16
CA THR A 281 -7.35 19.40 -1.26
C THR A 281 -8.55 19.53 -2.18
N THR A 282 -9.67 18.90 -1.85
CA THR A 282 -10.91 18.96 -2.64
C THR A 282 -11.55 20.32 -2.60
N PHE A 283 -11.59 20.95 -1.42
CA PHE A 283 -12.24 22.24 -1.26
C PHE A 283 -11.43 23.35 -1.94
N ALA A 284 -10.11 23.32 -1.79
CA ALA A 284 -9.21 24.22 -2.53
C ALA A 284 -9.41 24.10 -4.04
N ALA A 285 -9.75 22.91 -4.54
CA ALA A 285 -9.99 22.62 -5.95
C ALA A 285 -11.34 23.13 -6.49
N GLY A 286 -12.13 23.80 -5.66
CA GLY A 286 -13.43 24.33 -6.04
C GLY A 286 -14.52 23.27 -6.10
N VAL A 287 -14.27 22.05 -5.62
CA VAL A 287 -15.31 21.01 -5.51
C VAL A 287 -16.30 21.43 -4.43
N PRO A 288 -17.63 21.39 -4.69
CA PRO A 288 -18.64 21.72 -3.69
C PRO A 288 -18.44 20.91 -2.40
N LEU A 289 -18.67 21.53 -1.23
CA LEU A 289 -18.37 20.94 0.07
C LEU A 289 -19.06 19.58 0.30
N VAL A 290 -20.31 19.44 -0.15
CA VAL A 290 -21.08 18.19 -0.02
C VAL A 290 -20.45 17.05 -0.83
N ASP A 291 -19.97 17.32 -2.04
CA ASP A 291 -19.30 16.34 -2.90
C ASP A 291 -17.88 16.03 -2.40
N ALA A 292 -17.20 17.03 -1.87
CA ALA A 292 -15.93 16.88 -1.18
C ALA A 292 -16.06 15.93 0.01
N LEU A 293 -17.09 16.09 0.85
CA LEU A 293 -17.34 15.22 2.00
C LEU A 293 -17.61 13.75 1.60
N ASP A 294 -18.23 13.51 0.45
CA ASP A 294 -18.41 12.15 -0.08
C ASP A 294 -17.07 11.49 -0.40
N SER A 295 -16.18 12.24 -1.06
CA SER A 295 -14.82 11.80 -1.39
C SER A 295 -13.98 11.56 -0.12
N VAL A 296 -14.13 12.44 0.87
CA VAL A 296 -13.45 12.34 2.16
C VAL A 296 -13.89 11.09 2.92
N ALA A 297 -15.18 10.74 2.89
CA ALA A 297 -15.69 9.54 3.55
C ALA A 297 -15.00 8.28 3.03
N GLY A 298 -14.72 8.20 1.72
CA GLY A 298 -13.94 7.12 1.10
C GLY A 298 -12.45 7.12 1.49
N ALA A 299 -11.86 8.29 1.75
CA ALA A 299 -10.42 8.45 2.01
C ALA A 299 -10.00 8.21 3.47
N THR A 300 -10.90 8.39 4.44
CA THR A 300 -10.61 8.24 5.89
C THR A 300 -10.02 6.86 6.25
N GLY A 301 -10.41 5.79 5.55
CA GLY A 301 -9.84 4.45 5.71
C GLY A 301 -10.25 3.71 6.97
N ASN A 302 -11.21 4.22 7.74
CA ASN A 302 -11.82 3.53 8.88
C ASN A 302 -13.34 3.75 8.89
N VAL A 303 -14.12 2.71 9.15
CA VAL A 303 -15.60 2.79 9.13
C VAL A 303 -16.17 3.83 10.11
N VAL A 304 -15.54 4.06 11.26
CA VAL A 304 -16.02 5.02 12.27
C VAL A 304 -15.96 6.43 11.70
N PHE A 305 -14.82 6.80 11.12
CA PHE A 305 -14.63 8.08 10.46
C PHE A 305 -15.49 8.22 9.21
N ARG A 306 -15.57 7.17 8.38
CA ARG A 306 -16.45 7.17 7.20
C ARG A 306 -17.89 7.48 7.58
N ASN A 307 -18.43 6.80 8.60
CA ASN A 307 -19.81 7.02 9.03
C ASN A 307 -20.01 8.40 9.66
N ALA A 308 -19.03 8.89 10.43
CA ALA A 308 -19.04 10.25 10.96
C ALA A 308 -19.05 11.28 9.82
N THR A 309 -18.20 11.14 8.81
CA THR A 309 -18.16 12.03 7.64
C THR A 309 -19.46 11.98 6.84
N MET A 310 -20.06 10.80 6.65
CA MET A 310 -21.36 10.69 5.96
C MET A 310 -22.47 11.39 6.74
N LYS A 311 -22.46 11.32 8.06
CA LYS A 311 -23.39 12.09 8.90
C LYS A 311 -23.15 13.60 8.75
N VAL A 312 -21.89 14.02 8.79
CA VAL A 312 -21.50 15.42 8.55
C VAL A 312 -21.98 15.93 7.19
N LYS A 313 -21.82 15.11 6.14
CA LYS A 313 -22.34 15.42 4.80
C LYS A 313 -23.85 15.66 4.82
N ALA A 314 -24.62 14.78 5.48
CA ALA A 314 -26.07 14.91 5.56
C ALA A 314 -26.49 16.19 6.29
N ASP A 315 -25.85 16.49 7.43
CA ASP A 315 -26.13 17.69 8.22
C ASP A 315 -25.79 18.96 7.43
N VAL A 316 -24.63 19.01 6.78
CA VAL A 316 -24.20 20.15 5.95
C VAL A 316 -25.11 20.35 4.74
N SER A 317 -25.56 19.25 4.11
CA SER A 317 -26.52 19.31 3.01
C SER A 317 -27.88 19.87 3.45
N SER A 318 -28.22 19.75 4.73
CA SER A 318 -29.42 20.36 5.33
C SER A 318 -29.23 21.80 5.81
N GLY A 319 -28.03 22.38 5.60
CA GLY A 319 -27.71 23.76 5.97
C GLY A 319 -27.06 23.95 7.34
N MET A 320 -26.71 22.87 8.03
CA MET A 320 -25.98 22.94 9.29
C MET A 320 -24.50 23.29 9.07
N GLN A 321 -23.92 24.08 9.98
CA GLN A 321 -22.49 24.40 9.91
C GLN A 321 -21.61 23.15 10.05
N LEU A 322 -20.52 23.10 9.29
CA LEU A 322 -19.60 21.98 9.24
C LEU A 322 -18.96 21.72 10.60
N ASN A 323 -18.48 22.77 11.27
CA ASN A 323 -17.84 22.66 12.57
C ASN A 323 -18.80 22.10 13.64
N PHE A 324 -20.07 22.50 13.60
CA PHE A 324 -21.07 22.07 14.56
C PHE A 324 -21.42 20.61 14.33
N SER A 325 -21.64 20.19 13.08
CA SER A 325 -21.89 18.79 12.78
C SER A 325 -20.70 17.90 13.20
N MET A 326 -19.45 18.31 12.90
CA MET A 326 -18.26 17.58 13.35
C MET A 326 -18.24 17.40 14.88
N ARG A 327 -18.60 18.43 15.65
CA ARG A 327 -18.70 18.36 17.12
C ARG A 327 -19.75 17.35 17.58
N THR A 328 -20.95 17.35 16.97
CA THR A 328 -22.03 16.43 17.38
C THR A 328 -21.73 14.96 17.10
N THR A 329 -20.83 14.65 16.16
CA THR A 329 -20.41 13.25 15.91
C THR A 329 -19.48 12.70 16.99
N GLY A 330 -18.85 13.54 17.81
CA GLY A 330 -17.93 13.13 18.88
C GLY A 330 -16.69 12.37 18.40
N THR A 331 -16.41 12.33 17.10
CA THR A 331 -15.33 11.53 16.50
C THR A 331 -14.08 12.36 16.20
N PHE A 332 -14.24 13.67 15.98
CA PHE A 332 -13.15 14.55 15.59
C PHE A 332 -12.50 15.21 16.81
N PRO A 333 -11.18 15.42 16.80
CA PRO A 333 -10.48 16.10 17.89
C PRO A 333 -10.80 17.60 17.91
N SER A 334 -10.61 18.23 19.08
CA SER A 334 -10.90 19.65 19.31
C SER A 334 -10.19 20.58 18.32
N MET A 335 -8.91 20.32 18.03
CA MET A 335 -8.13 21.12 17.07
C MET A 335 -8.75 21.10 15.67
N ALA A 336 -9.18 19.93 15.19
CA ALA A 336 -9.82 19.82 13.88
C ALA A 336 -11.15 20.60 13.83
N ILE A 337 -11.96 20.51 14.89
CA ILE A 337 -13.22 21.25 15.01
C ILE A 337 -12.98 22.76 15.06
N GLN A 338 -12.00 23.22 15.84
CA GLN A 338 -11.67 24.65 15.98
C GLN A 338 -11.13 25.25 14.68
N MET A 339 -10.20 24.57 14.03
CA MET A 339 -9.63 25.04 12.76
C MET A 339 -10.69 25.04 11.65
N THR A 340 -11.63 24.09 11.68
CA THR A 340 -12.80 24.09 10.79
C THR A 340 -13.70 25.29 11.06
N ALA A 341 -13.98 25.60 12.32
CA ALA A 341 -14.80 26.77 12.68
C ALA A 341 -14.15 28.07 12.20
N ILE A 342 -12.85 28.25 12.44
CA ILE A 342 -12.08 29.41 11.97
C ILE A 342 -12.15 29.50 10.45
N GLY A 343 -11.88 28.40 9.74
CA GLY A 343 -11.87 28.37 8.27
C GLY A 343 -13.24 28.57 7.63
N GLU A 344 -14.32 28.14 8.31
CA GLU A 344 -15.70 28.35 7.89
C GLU A 344 -16.12 29.81 8.06
N GLU A 345 -15.68 30.48 9.13
CA GLU A 345 -15.94 31.90 9.39
C GLU A 345 -15.07 32.85 8.53
N SER A 346 -13.80 32.50 8.30
CA SER A 346 -12.87 33.29 7.48
C SER A 346 -12.93 32.99 5.99
N GLY A 347 -13.65 31.95 5.57
CA GLY A 347 -13.68 31.48 4.19
C GLY A 347 -12.37 30.80 3.71
N SER A 348 -11.45 30.48 4.62
CA SER A 348 -10.16 29.82 4.33
C SER A 348 -10.08 28.39 4.89
N LEU A 349 -11.17 27.64 4.69
CA LEU A 349 -11.33 26.27 5.17
C LEU A 349 -10.23 25.33 4.66
N ASP A 350 -9.81 25.50 3.40
CA ASP A 350 -8.71 24.75 2.80
C ASP A 350 -7.38 24.96 3.52
N GLU A 351 -7.00 26.21 3.82
CA GLU A 351 -5.76 26.51 4.52
C GLU A 351 -5.78 25.96 5.96
N MET A 352 -6.89 26.15 6.67
CA MET A 352 -7.02 25.70 8.05
C MET A 352 -6.99 24.17 8.16
N LEU A 353 -7.70 23.47 7.27
CA LEU A 353 -7.66 22.00 7.22
C LEU A 353 -6.29 21.47 6.76
N ALA A 354 -5.59 22.19 5.87
CA ALA A 354 -4.23 21.80 5.48
C ALA A 354 -3.26 21.85 6.68
N LYS A 355 -3.41 22.80 7.60
CA LYS A 355 -2.63 22.87 8.85
C LYS A 355 -2.97 21.72 9.79
N VAL A 356 -4.26 21.39 9.95
CA VAL A 356 -4.70 20.22 10.73
C VAL A 356 -4.11 18.93 10.15
N ALA A 357 -4.14 18.79 8.83
CA ALA A 357 -3.57 17.64 8.14
C ALA A 357 -2.08 17.48 8.43
N THR A 358 -1.29 18.54 8.23
CA THR A 358 0.16 18.51 8.49
C THR A 358 0.47 18.19 9.95
N PHE A 359 -0.25 18.80 10.91
CA PHE A 359 -0.05 18.51 12.33
C PHE A 359 -0.25 17.03 12.67
N TYR A 360 -1.35 16.41 12.21
CA TYR A 360 -1.62 15.00 12.47
C TYR A 360 -0.76 14.05 11.63
N GLU A 361 -0.32 14.46 10.43
CA GLU A 361 0.70 13.74 9.66
C GLU A 361 2.01 13.66 10.45
N ASP A 362 2.47 14.78 11.01
CA ASP A 362 3.68 14.86 11.82
C ASP A 362 3.56 14.06 13.13
N GLU A 363 2.40 14.11 13.80
CA GLU A 363 2.15 13.26 14.97
C GLU A 363 2.22 11.77 14.63
N VAL A 364 1.60 11.35 13.52
CA VAL A 364 1.67 9.95 13.06
C VAL A 364 3.11 9.57 12.73
N ASP A 365 3.86 10.45 12.08
CA ASP A 365 5.26 10.23 11.75
C ASP A 365 6.11 10.02 13.01
N ASN A 366 5.98 10.91 14.00
CA ASN A 366 6.68 10.80 15.28
C ASN A 366 6.32 9.53 16.04
N MET A 367 5.04 9.14 16.03
CA MET A 367 4.59 7.92 16.68
C MET A 367 5.14 6.66 16.00
N VAL A 368 5.16 6.62 14.67
CA VAL A 368 5.73 5.50 13.91
C VAL A 368 7.22 5.36 14.18
N ASP A 369 7.95 6.49 14.24
CA ASP A 369 9.38 6.51 14.51
C ASP A 369 9.66 6.07 15.97
N GLY A 370 8.88 6.54 16.94
CA GLY A 370 8.96 6.11 18.35
C GLY A 370 8.65 4.63 18.55
N LEU A 371 7.64 4.10 17.85
CA LEU A 371 7.30 2.68 17.88
C LEU A 371 8.46 1.83 17.37
N THR A 372 9.10 2.27 16.29
CA THR A 372 10.28 1.59 15.71
C THR A 372 11.48 1.59 16.68
N ALA A 373 11.65 2.63 17.49
CA ALA A 373 12.72 2.69 18.50
C ALA A 373 12.46 1.78 19.71
N LEU A 374 11.22 1.77 20.24
CA LEU A 374 10.85 0.93 21.39
C LEU A 374 10.87 -0.58 21.10
N MET A 375 10.78 -0.90 19.82
CA MET A 375 10.74 -2.24 19.32
C MET A 375 12.01 -3.05 19.54
N GLU A 376 13.18 -2.43 19.41
CA GLU A 376 14.47 -3.10 19.61
C GLU A 376 14.62 -3.60 21.06
N PRO A 377 14.40 -2.77 22.11
CA PRO A 377 14.37 -3.23 23.49
C PRO A 377 13.34 -4.34 23.75
N MET A 378 12.12 -4.23 23.21
CA MET A 378 11.11 -5.28 23.40
C MET A 378 11.51 -6.60 22.77
N ILE A 379 12.07 -6.57 21.56
CA ILE A 379 12.62 -7.73 20.89
C ILE A 379 13.71 -8.37 21.74
N MET A 380 14.67 -7.59 22.22
CA MET A 380 15.76 -8.08 23.07
C MET A 380 15.23 -8.68 24.37
N ALA A 381 14.23 -8.07 24.99
CA ALA A 381 13.59 -8.60 26.19
C ALA A 381 12.88 -9.94 25.90
N VAL A 382 12.08 -10.03 24.83
CA VAL A 382 11.38 -11.26 24.44
C VAL A 382 12.36 -12.37 24.09
N LEU A 383 13.38 -12.08 23.28
CA LEU A 383 14.43 -13.05 22.94
C LEU A 383 15.24 -13.48 24.17
N GLY A 384 15.58 -12.53 25.05
CA GLY A 384 16.27 -12.81 26.29
C GLY A 384 15.47 -13.74 27.20
N VAL A 385 14.16 -13.50 27.35
CA VAL A 385 13.27 -14.37 28.13
C VAL A 385 13.09 -15.73 27.47
N LEU A 386 12.90 -15.79 26.14
CA LEU A 386 12.74 -17.05 25.42
C LEU A 386 14.00 -17.91 25.46
N VAL A 387 15.15 -17.36 25.06
CA VAL A 387 16.42 -18.07 24.99
C VAL A 387 16.96 -18.33 26.40
N GLY A 388 16.94 -17.32 27.28
CA GLY A 388 17.37 -17.45 28.67
C GLY A 388 16.51 -18.44 29.45
N GLY A 389 15.18 -18.37 29.30
CA GLY A 389 14.27 -19.33 29.90
C GLY A 389 14.53 -20.76 29.43
N LEU A 390 14.81 -20.96 28.14
CA LEU A 390 15.15 -22.28 27.61
C LEU A 390 16.50 -22.79 28.14
N ILE A 391 17.52 -21.94 28.20
CA ILE A 391 18.83 -22.28 28.79
C ILE A 391 18.66 -22.67 30.26
N ILE A 392 17.94 -21.87 31.05
CA ILE A 392 17.66 -22.20 32.45
C ILE A 392 16.97 -23.56 32.54
N ALA A 393 15.95 -23.83 31.73
CA ALA A 393 15.25 -25.11 31.72
C ALA A 393 16.19 -26.30 31.44
N MET A 394 17.19 -26.14 30.56
CA MET A 394 18.15 -27.20 30.24
C MET A 394 19.25 -27.38 31.29
N TYR A 395 19.69 -26.30 31.95
CA TYR A 395 20.79 -26.34 32.91
C TYR A 395 20.35 -26.57 34.35
N LEU A 396 19.11 -26.24 34.71
CA LEU A 396 18.58 -26.43 36.05
C LEU A 396 18.70 -27.89 36.57
N PRO A 397 18.43 -28.94 35.76
CA PRO A 397 18.65 -30.32 36.18
C PRO A 397 20.12 -30.64 36.48
N ILE A 398 21.07 -30.04 35.74
CA ILE A 398 22.51 -30.24 35.95
C ILE A 398 22.91 -29.74 37.34
N PHE A 399 22.43 -28.56 37.73
CA PHE A 399 22.72 -27.99 39.05
C PHE A 399 22.11 -28.80 40.20
N GLN A 400 20.91 -29.35 40.01
CA GLN A 400 20.28 -30.19 41.03
C GLN A 400 20.97 -31.54 41.17
N LEU A 401 21.40 -32.16 40.08
CA LEU A 401 22.21 -33.38 40.09
C LEU A 401 23.55 -33.20 40.81
N GLY A 402 24.20 -32.03 40.64
CA GLY A 402 25.44 -31.69 41.35
C GLY A 402 25.29 -31.41 42.84
N ALA A 403 24.06 -31.20 43.34
CA ALA A 403 23.77 -30.96 44.75
C ALA A 403 23.39 -32.22 45.54
N VAL A 404 23.20 -33.36 44.85
CA VAL A 404 22.81 -34.66 45.43
C VAL A 404 24.02 -35.60 45.64
N VAL A 405 25.25 -35.10 45.46
CA VAL A 405 26.50 -35.84 45.73
C VAL A 405 27.21 -35.27 46.96
#